data_AF-A0A2G2MMK9-F1
#
_entry.id   AF-A0A2G2MMK9-F1
#
_cell.length_a   1.000
_cell.length_b   1.000
_cell.length_c   1.000
_cell.angle_alpha   90.00
_cell.angle_beta   90.00
_cell.angle_gamma   90.00
#
_symmetry.space_group_name_H-M   'P 1'
#
loop_
_entity.id
_entity.type
_entity.pdbx_description
1 polymer ?
#
loop_
_entity_poly.entity_id
_entity_poly.type
_entity_poly.pdbx_seq_one_letter_code
_entity_poly.pdbx_strand_id
1 'polypeptide(L)'
;MKGHKGSPPVEKPDIVIIHKQEKCDCGHSLDYGDYKSKQEFNIKVVAEVVEHKYYDGVCPKCKRIHRQIIPRELNNPANYGASIKSFITFLNNQGVVSIDRSSEFLELITDMG
;
A
#
# COMPACT_ATOMS: atom_id res chain seq x y z
N MET A 1 17.24 -6.34 -21.46
CA MET A 1 16.86 -5.02 -20.93
C MET A 1 18.12 -4.19 -20.76
N LYS A 2 18.25 -3.02 -21.40
CA LYS A 2 19.33 -2.08 -21.06
C LYS A 2 19.05 -1.59 -19.64
N GLY A 3 19.96 -1.86 -18.71
CA GLY A 3 19.76 -1.59 -17.29
C GLY A 3 19.41 -0.13 -17.06
N HIS A 4 18.22 0.11 -16.52
CA HIS A 4 17.92 1.42 -15.93
C HIS A 4 18.98 1.67 -14.86
N LYS A 5 19.71 2.79 -14.98
CA LYS A 5 20.55 3.26 -13.88
C LYS A 5 19.62 3.40 -12.67
N GLY A 6 19.86 2.61 -11.63
CA GLY A 6 19.09 2.70 -10.39
C GLY A 6 19.09 4.12 -9.85
N SER A 7 18.09 4.46 -9.05
CA SER A 7 18.00 5.76 -8.40
C SER A 7 19.29 6.08 -7.62
N PRO A 8 19.76 7.33 -7.62
CA PRO A 8 20.92 7.72 -6.82
C PRO A 8 20.63 7.50 -5.32
N PRO A 9 21.65 7.19 -4.50
CA PRO A 9 21.49 7.10 -3.06
C PRO A 9 20.95 8.40 -2.45
N VAL A 10 20.12 8.29 -1.42
CA VAL A 10 19.61 9.41 -0.62
C VAL A 10 20.43 9.59 0.65
N GLU A 11 20.55 10.82 1.14
CA GLU A 11 21.32 11.11 2.37
C GLU A 11 20.62 10.62 3.65
N LYS A 12 19.29 10.62 3.66
CA LYS A 12 18.47 10.28 4.83
C LYS A 12 17.49 9.15 4.47
N PRO A 13 17.91 7.88 4.61
CA PRO A 13 17.00 6.76 4.42
C PRO A 13 16.00 6.66 5.59
N ASP A 14 14.79 6.16 5.32
CA ASP A 14 13.75 5.98 6.34
C ASP A 14 14.13 4.92 7.39
N ILE A 15 14.87 3.89 6.97
CA ILE A 15 15.32 2.78 7.80
C ILE A 15 16.81 2.54 7.55
N VAL A 16 17.58 2.42 8.63
CA VAL A 16 19.01 2.05 8.58
C VAL A 16 19.20 0.73 9.31
N ILE A 17 19.61 -0.31 8.57
CA ILE A 17 19.97 -1.61 9.13
C ILE A 17 21.49 -1.73 9.12
N ILE A 18 22.08 -1.94 10.30
CA ILE A 18 23.53 -2.12 10.46
C ILE A 18 23.82 -3.62 10.52
N HIS A 19 24.58 -4.12 9.55
CA HIS A 19 25.03 -5.51 9.52
C HIS A 19 26.45 -5.61 10.08
N LYS A 20 26.57 -5.92 11.38
CA LYS A 20 27.83 -6.24 12.05
C LYS A 20 27.71 -7.60 12.75
N GLN A 21 28.79 -8.36 12.73
CA GLN A 21 28.92 -9.57 13.55
C GLN A 21 29.32 -9.16 14.97
N GLU A 22 28.84 -9.89 15.98
CA GLU A 22 29.19 -9.56 17.36
C GLU A 22 30.57 -10.11 17.75
N LYS A 23 30.96 -11.25 17.17
CA LYS A 23 32.20 -11.95 17.47
C LYS A 23 32.78 -12.59 16.21
N CYS A 24 34.09 -12.76 16.20
CA CYS A 24 34.76 -13.62 15.25
C CYS A 24 34.41 -15.09 15.52
N ASP A 25 34.46 -15.94 14.50
CA ASP A 25 34.26 -17.39 14.65
C ASP A 25 35.26 -18.04 15.62
N CYS A 26 36.42 -17.41 15.84
CA CYS A 26 37.41 -17.84 16.85
C CYS A 26 37.10 -17.34 18.28
N GLY A 27 35.98 -16.65 18.50
CA GLY A 27 35.51 -16.17 19.81
C GLY A 27 36.04 -14.81 20.27
N HIS A 28 36.94 -14.17 19.51
CA HIS A 28 37.49 -12.85 19.84
C HIS A 28 36.59 -11.70 19.33
N SER A 29 36.78 -10.50 19.89
CA SER A 29 36.10 -9.27 19.46
C SER A 29 36.54 -8.81 18.07
N LEU A 30 35.60 -8.24 17.31
CA LEU A 30 35.85 -7.66 15.99
C LEU A 30 36.08 -6.15 16.11
N ASP A 31 37.11 -5.65 15.42
CA ASP A 31 37.35 -4.22 15.24
C ASP A 31 36.88 -3.80 13.84
N TYR A 32 36.10 -2.72 13.76
CA TYR A 32 35.42 -2.29 12.54
C TYR A 32 35.97 -0.95 12.05
N GLY A 33 36.42 -0.92 10.79
CA GLY A 33 36.81 0.31 10.09
C GLY A 33 35.64 0.96 9.33
N ASP A 34 35.96 1.64 8.22
CA ASP A 34 34.98 2.31 7.36
C ASP A 34 33.90 1.35 6.85
N TYR A 35 32.68 1.87 6.69
CA TYR A 35 31.55 1.11 6.17
C TYR A 35 31.34 1.37 4.67
N LYS A 36 30.77 0.37 4.00
CA LYS A 36 30.16 0.54 2.67
C LYS A 36 28.65 0.51 2.85
N SER A 37 27.95 1.40 2.15
CA SER A 37 26.49 1.44 2.16
C SER A 37 25.91 1.09 0.80
N LYS A 38 24.77 0.40 0.83
CA LYS A 38 23.88 0.15 -0.31
C LYS A 38 22.47 0.48 0.16
N GLN A 39 21.67 1.07 -0.73
CA GLN A 39 20.28 1.39 -0.45
C GLN A 39 19.39 0.56 -1.36
N GLU A 40 18.33 0.02 -0.77
CA GLU A 40 17.21 -0.57 -1.47
C GLU A 40 16.03 0.39 -1.37
N PHE A 41 15.36 0.66 -2.49
CA PHE A 41 14.15 1.47 -2.53
C PHE A 41 12.95 0.55 -2.51
N ASN A 42 12.20 0.58 -1.42
CA ASN A 42 10.94 -0.14 -1.28
C ASN A 42 9.77 0.84 -1.47
N ILE A 43 8.70 0.38 -2.12
CA ILE A 43 7.45 1.13 -2.23
C ILE A 43 6.54 0.65 -1.12
N LYS A 44 6.01 1.57 -0.31
CA LYS A 44 4.99 1.28 0.69
C LYS A 44 3.68 1.94 0.26
N VAL A 45 2.71 1.14 -0.18
CA VAL A 45 1.35 1.62 -0.45
C VAL A 45 0.45 1.17 0.69
N VAL A 46 -0.21 2.12 1.34
CA VAL A 46 -1.16 1.82 2.43
C VAL A 46 -2.55 2.12 1.92
N ALA A 47 -3.40 1.10 1.82
CA ALA A 47 -4.81 1.29 1.49
C ALA A 47 -5.55 1.87 2.69
N GLU A 48 -6.23 3.00 2.50
CA GLU A 48 -7.17 3.53 3.47
C GLU A 48 -8.55 2.87 3.25
N VAL A 49 -9.05 2.18 4.27
CA VAL A 49 -10.35 1.51 4.23
C VAL A 49 -11.34 2.32 5.07
N VAL A 50 -12.38 2.85 4.41
CA VAL A 50 -13.47 3.58 5.07
C VAL A 50 -14.71 2.68 5.08
N GLU A 51 -15.13 2.26 6.28
CA GLU A 51 -16.36 1.48 6.46
C GLU A 51 -17.56 2.42 6.63
N HIS A 52 -18.48 2.39 5.67
CA HIS A 52 -19.74 3.13 5.75
C HIS A 52 -20.84 2.25 6.35
N LYS A 53 -21.32 2.59 7.55
CA LYS A 53 -22.43 1.88 8.22
C LYS A 53 -23.74 2.63 8.04
N TYR A 54 -24.77 1.91 7.63
CA TYR A 54 -26.11 2.43 7.43
C TYR A 54 -27.07 1.72 8.38
N TYR A 55 -27.89 2.50 9.09
CA TYR A 55 -28.85 1.98 10.06
C TYR A 55 -30.26 2.39 9.66
N ASP A 56 -31.13 1.40 9.52
CA ASP A 56 -32.56 1.64 9.46
C ASP A 56 -33.11 1.83 10.88
N GLY A 57 -33.98 2.82 11.05
CA GLY A 57 -34.62 3.12 12.32
C GLY A 57 -36.13 2.96 12.25
N VAL A 58 -36.75 2.56 13.36
CA VAL A 58 -38.21 2.58 13.52
C VAL A 58 -38.56 3.53 14.64
N CYS A 59 -39.39 4.54 14.35
CA CYS A 59 -39.85 5.47 15.39
C CYS A 59 -40.72 4.71 16.41
N PRO A 60 -40.37 4.72 17.71
CA PRO A 60 -41.11 3.94 18.70
C PRO A 60 -42.55 4.46 18.89
N LYS A 61 -42.80 5.75 18.63
CA LYS A 61 -44.09 6.43 18.81
C LYS A 61 -45.03 6.25 17.63
N CYS A 62 -44.58 6.54 16.41
CA CYS A 62 -45.45 6.51 15.21
C CYS A 62 -45.21 5.30 14.30
N LYS A 63 -44.27 4.41 14.65
CA LYS A 63 -43.89 3.19 13.91
C LYS A 63 -43.40 3.42 12.47
N ARG A 64 -43.13 4.68 12.08
CA ARG A 64 -42.55 5.00 10.77
C ARG A 64 -41.14 4.44 10.66
N ILE A 65 -40.85 3.82 9.52
CA ILE A 65 -39.52 3.30 9.18
C ILE A 65 -38.73 4.42 8.49
N HIS A 66 -37.52 4.66 8.96
CA HIS A 66 -36.55 5.57 8.39
C HIS A 66 -35.42 4.74 7.80
N ARG A 67 -35.35 4.68 6.47
CA ARG A 67 -34.30 3.98 5.76
C ARG A 67 -33.22 4.95 5.32
N GLN A 68 -31.96 4.57 5.51
CA GLN A 68 -30.86 5.34 4.94
C GLN A 68 -30.67 4.97 3.47
N ILE A 69 -30.33 5.97 2.66
CA ILE A 69 -30.05 5.75 1.24
C ILE A 69 -28.56 5.47 1.10
N ILE A 70 -28.23 4.27 0.61
CA ILE A 70 -26.86 3.93 0.24
C ILE A 70 -26.56 4.60 -1.12
N PRO A 71 -25.48 5.39 -1.23
CA PRO A 71 -25.08 5.99 -2.50
C PRO A 71 -24.84 4.93 -3.58
N ARG A 72 -25.18 5.25 -4.84
CA ARG A 72 -25.12 4.28 -5.96
C ARG A 72 -23.70 3.82 -6.26
N GLU A 73 -22.72 4.64 -5.93
CA GLU A 73 -21.29 4.39 -6.09
C GLU A 73 -20.73 3.36 -5.09
N LEU A 74 -21.51 2.97 -4.07
CA LEU A 74 -21.19 1.93 -3.08
C LEU A 74 -22.05 0.68 -3.32
N ASN A 75 -22.00 0.14 -4.53
CA ASN A 75 -22.86 -0.98 -4.95
C ASN A 75 -22.23 -2.36 -4.75
N ASN A 76 -20.92 -2.46 -4.50
CA ASN A 76 -20.23 -3.71 -4.16
C ASN A 76 -19.92 -3.78 -2.65
N PRO A 77 -19.67 -4.98 -2.08
CA PRO A 77 -19.21 -5.14 -0.70
C PRO A 77 -17.93 -4.37 -0.37
N ALA A 78 -17.01 -4.27 -1.35
CA ALA A 78 -15.82 -3.44 -1.30
C ALA A 78 -15.74 -2.62 -2.59
N ASN A 79 -15.48 -1.32 -2.49
CA ASN A 79 -15.36 -0.42 -3.64
C ASN A 79 -14.03 0.31 -3.56
N TYR A 80 -13.37 0.47 -4.69
CA TYR A 80 -12.18 1.32 -4.75
C TYR A 80 -12.55 2.79 -4.53
N GLY A 81 -11.79 3.44 -3.63
CA GLY A 81 -11.83 4.88 -3.43
C GLY A 81 -11.32 5.65 -4.65
N ALA A 82 -11.48 6.98 -4.62
CA ALA A 82 -11.13 7.84 -5.75
C ALA A 82 -9.66 7.69 -6.18
N SER A 83 -8.72 7.67 -5.24
CA SER A 83 -7.28 7.55 -5.52
C SER A 83 -6.93 6.25 -6.26
N ILE A 84 -7.49 5.11 -5.83
CA ILE A 84 -7.26 3.82 -6.48
C ILE A 84 -7.91 3.79 -7.87
N LYS A 85 -9.13 4.33 -8.02
CA LYS A 85 -9.81 4.45 -9.33
C LYS A 85 -9.01 5.29 -10.33
N SER A 86 -8.45 6.43 -9.89
CA SER A 86 -7.58 7.27 -10.72
C SER A 86 -6.32 6.52 -11.15
N PHE A 87 -5.71 5.75 -10.26
CA PHE A 87 -4.53 4.95 -10.57
C PHE A 87 -4.82 3.84 -11.61
N ILE A 88 -5.90 3.07 -11.42
CA ILE A 88 -6.33 2.05 -12.39
C ILE A 88 -6.61 2.69 -13.75
N THR A 89 -7.28 3.84 -13.76
CA THR A 89 -7.61 4.57 -15.00
C THR A 89 -6.34 5.03 -15.73
N PHE A 90 -5.33 5.46 -14.99
CA PHE A 90 -4.02 5.79 -15.55
C PHE A 90 -3.36 4.56 -16.19
N LEU A 91 -3.31 3.43 -15.48
CA LEU A 91 -2.73 2.18 -16.01
C LEU A 91 -3.48 1.68 -17.25
N ASN A 92 -4.80 1.78 -17.24
CA ASN A 92 -5.61 1.35 -18.37
C ASN A 92 -5.40 2.23 -19.61
N ASN A 93 -5.45 3.55 -19.44
CA ASN A 93 -5.40 4.48 -20.56
C ASN A 93 -3.98 4.70 -21.10
N GLN A 94 -2.97 4.71 -20.22
CA GLN A 94 -1.59 5.05 -20.59
C GLN A 94 -0.68 3.83 -20.62
N GLY A 95 -0.89 2.88 -19.71
CA GLY A 95 -0.13 1.63 -19.66
C GLY A 95 -0.70 0.51 -20.53
N VAL A 96 -1.90 0.69 -21.08
CA VAL A 96 -2.64 -0.34 -21.85
C VAL A 96 -2.79 -1.65 -21.05
N VAL A 97 -2.93 -1.52 -19.72
CA VAL A 97 -3.13 -2.64 -18.80
C VAL A 97 -4.63 -2.88 -18.64
N SER A 98 -5.10 -4.13 -18.69
CA SER A 98 -6.52 -4.39 -18.43
C SER A 98 -6.90 -4.03 -16.99
N ILE A 99 -8.20 -3.79 -16.76
CA ILE A 99 -8.72 -3.51 -15.42
C ILE A 99 -8.42 -4.69 -14.46
N ASP A 100 -8.54 -5.92 -14.94
CA ASP A 100 -8.25 -7.13 -14.17
C ASP A 100 -6.77 -7.16 -13.74
N ARG A 101 -5.84 -6.92 -14.67
CA ARG A 101 -4.41 -6.88 -14.37
C ARG A 101 -4.03 -5.70 -13.48
N SER A 102 -4.75 -4.59 -13.58
CA SER A 102 -4.56 -3.44 -12.68
C SER A 102 -5.01 -3.77 -11.25
N SER A 103 -6.05 -4.60 -11.09
CA SER A 103 -6.53 -5.05 -9.78
C SER A 103 -5.56 -6.04 -9.14
N GLU A 104 -5.08 -7.03 -9.90
CA GLU A 104 -4.02 -7.94 -9.45
C GLU A 104 -2.76 -7.17 -9.02
N PHE A 105 -2.36 -6.15 -9.79
CA PHE A 105 -1.21 -5.32 -9.45
C PHE A 105 -1.41 -4.55 -8.13
N LEU A 106 -2.62 -4.05 -7.87
CA LEU A 106 -2.94 -3.38 -6.62
C LEU A 106 -2.82 -4.35 -5.44
N GLU A 107 -3.42 -5.53 -5.54
CA GLU A 107 -3.35 -6.57 -4.49
C GLU A 107 -1.90 -6.91 -4.12
N LEU A 108 -0.98 -6.94 -5.10
CA LEU A 108 0.45 -7.20 -4.87
C LEU A 108 1.18 -6.13 -4.07
N ILE A 109 0.72 -4.87 -4.10
CA ILE A 109 1.45 -3.74 -3.50
C ILE A 109 0.75 -3.12 -2.29
N THR A 110 -0.53 -3.44 -2.08
CA THR A 110 -1.33 -2.85 -0.99
C THR A 110 -1.58 -3.81 0.17
N ASP A 111 -1.03 -5.03 0.17
CA ASP A 111 -1.29 -6.07 1.20
C ASP A 111 -2.80 -6.17 1.53
N MET A 112 -3.67 -6.04 0.52
CA MET A 112 -5.14 -6.09 0.69
C MET A 112 -5.65 -7.54 0.89
N GLY A 113 -4.90 -8.35 1.63
CA GLY A 113 -5.22 -9.73 2.03
C GLY A 113 -5.66 -9.83 3.49
#